data_AF-Q8IT41-F1
#
_entry.id   AF-Q8IT41-F1
#
_cell.length_a   1.000
_cell.length_b   1.000
_cell.length_c   1.000
_cell.angle_alpha   90.00
_cell.angle_beta   90.00
_cell.angle_gamma   90.00
#
_symmetry.space_group_name_H-M   'P 1'
#
loop_
_entity.id
_entity.type
_entity.pdbx_description
1 polymer ?
#
loop_
_entity_poly.entity_id
_entity_poly.type
_entity_poly.pdbx_seq_one_letter_code
_entity_poly.pdbx_strand_id
1 'polypeptide(L)' 'KELMKHGPVEAALTVYSDFLQYKSGVYHHVAGDELGGHAVKLIGWGVENKVPYWLVVNSWGTTWG' A
#
# COMPACT_ATOMS: atom_id res chain seq x y z
N LYS A 1 -16.14 5.02 -2.98
CA LYS A 1 -17.28 5.77 -2.37
C LYS A 1 -17.19 5.78 -0.86
N GLU A 2 -16.89 4.65 -0.21
CA GLU A 2 -16.76 4.53 1.24
C GLU A 2 -15.74 5.51 1.84
N LEU A 3 -14.49 5.42 1.39
CA LEU A 3 -13.41 6.27 1.85
C LEU A 3 -13.70 7.79 1.72
N MET A 4 -14.40 8.17 0.66
CA MET A 4 -14.83 9.56 0.40
C MET A 4 -15.92 10.04 1.34
N LYS A 5 -16.79 9.15 1.81
CA LYS A 5 -17.99 9.49 2.60
C LYS A 5 -17.75 9.32 4.10
N HIS A 6 -16.95 8.34 4.49
CA HIS A 6 -16.84 7.89 5.87
C HIS A 6 -15.40 7.92 6.39
N GLY A 7 -14.44 8.37 5.57
CA GLY A 7 -13.04 8.49 5.95
C GLY A 7 -12.26 7.18 5.83
N PRO A 8 -11.04 7.11 6.41
CA PRO A 8 -10.13 5.98 6.26
C PRO A 8 -10.75 4.61 6.59
N VAL A 9 -10.38 3.60 5.81
CA VAL A 9 -10.84 2.21 6.01
C VAL A 9 -9.66 1.27 6.18
N GLU A 10 -9.89 0.14 6.85
CA GLU A 10 -8.92 -0.95 6.91
C GLU A 10 -8.92 -1.74 5.59
N ALA A 11 -7.73 -2.10 5.11
CA ALA A 11 -7.52 -2.96 3.96
C ALA A 11 -6.41 -3.97 4.27
N ALA A 12 -6.44 -5.13 3.63
CA ALA A 12 -5.37 -6.12 3.72
C ALA A 12 -4.62 -6.23 2.39
N LEU A 13 -3.30 -6.42 2.46
CA LEU A 13 -2.46 -6.80 1.32
C LEU A 13 -1.67 -8.07 1.66
N THR A 14 -1.36 -8.84 0.62
CA THR A 14 -0.34 -9.87 0.70
C THR A 14 1.04 -9.21 0.57
N VAL A 15 1.90 -9.45 1.54
CA VAL A 15 3.29 -8.97 1.54
C VAL A 15 4.18 -9.99 0.86
N TYR A 16 4.99 -9.52 -0.07
CA TYR A 16 6.06 -10.27 -0.71
C TYR A 16 7.42 -9.70 -0.30
N SER A 17 8.49 -10.46 -0.47
CA SER A 17 9.83 -10.02 -0.03
C SER A 17 10.33 -8.74 -0.72
N ASP A 18 9.89 -8.46 -1.95
CA ASP A 18 10.20 -7.22 -2.66
C ASP A 18 9.55 -5.98 -2.01
N PHE A 19 8.38 -6.11 -1.39
CA PHE A 19 7.72 -5.03 -0.65
C PHE A 19 8.55 -4.51 0.53
N LEU A 20 9.36 -5.37 1.16
CA LEU A 20 10.24 -4.95 2.26
C LEU A 20 11.28 -3.91 1.81
N GLN A 21 11.64 -3.92 0.53
CA GLN A 21 12.62 -3.01 -0.07
C GLN A 21 11.98 -1.76 -0.70
N TYR A 22 10.65 -1.61 -0.62
CA TYR A 22 9.94 -0.47 -1.17
C TYR A 22 10.44 0.86 -0.58
N LYS A 23 10.59 1.88 -1.45
CA LYS A 23 11.09 3.22 -1.11
C LYS A 23 10.37 4.39 -1.80
N SER A 24 9.73 4.16 -2.94
CA SER A 24 8.99 5.20 -3.66
C SER A 24 8.25 4.63 -4.86
N GLY A 25 7.34 5.43 -5.43
CA GLY A 25 6.55 5.09 -6.60
C GLY A 25 5.32 4.25 -6.31
N VAL A 26 4.68 3.73 -7.36
CA VAL A 26 3.51 2.84 -7.21
C VAL A 26 3.98 1.38 -7.13
N TYR A 27 3.95 0.82 -5.93
CA TYR A 27 4.29 -0.59 -5.71
C TYR A 27 3.39 -1.53 -6.53
N HIS A 28 4.03 -2.51 -7.18
CA HIS A 28 3.41 -3.71 -7.69
C HIS A 28 4.40 -4.86 -7.49
N HIS A 29 3.91 -6.02 -7.07
CA HIS A 29 4.75 -7.19 -6.89
C HIS A 29 5.36 -7.62 -8.24
N VAL A 30 6.66 -7.90 -8.24
CA VAL A 30 7.40 -8.36 -9.43
C VAL A 30 8.20 -9.63 -9.17
N ALA A 31 8.66 -9.86 -7.94
CA ALA A 31 9.49 -11.01 -7.61
C ALA A 31 9.52 -11.30 -6.10
N GLY A 32 9.86 -12.55 -5.76
CA GLY A 32 10.12 -12.96 -4.38
C GLY A 32 8.95 -13.66 -3.70
N ASP A 33 9.25 -14.24 -2.53
CA ASP A 33 8.33 -15.14 -1.83
C ASP A 33 7.23 -14.38 -1.09
N GLU A 34 6.06 -15.02 -0.97
CA GLU A 34 4.98 -14.57 -0.09
C GLU A 34 5.42 -14.67 1.38
N LEU A 35 5.21 -13.59 2.12
CA LEU A 35 5.55 -13.50 3.54
C LEU A 35 4.31 -13.46 4.45
N GLY A 36 3.11 -13.35 3.87
CA GLY A 36 1.83 -13.40 4.56
C GLY A 36 0.97 -12.15 4.37
N GLY A 37 -0.12 -12.07 5.13
CA GLY A 37 -1.06 -10.94 5.10
C GLY A 37 -0.65 -9.79 6.01
N HIS A 38 -0.91 -8.56 5.59
CA HIS A 38 -0.68 -7.35 6.37
C HIS A 38 -1.86 -6.39 6.28
N ALA A 39 -2.29 -5.83 7.42
CA ALA A 39 -3.38 -4.86 7.48
C ALA A 39 -2.83 -3.43 7.44
N VAL A 40 -3.45 -2.58 6.61
CA VAL A 40 -3.06 -1.19 6.39
C VAL A 40 -4.27 -0.27 6.43
N LYS A 41 -4.02 1.01 6.70
CA LYS A 41 -5.07 2.05 6.67
C LYS A 41 -5.09 2.70 5.29
N LEU A 42 -6.15 2.45 4.53
CA LEU A 42 -6.40 3.10 3.25
C LEU A 42 -6.91 4.52 3.48
N ILE A 43 -6.25 5.52 2.88
CA ILE A 43 -6.58 6.95 3.07
C ILE A 43 -6.91 7.71 1.79
N GLY A 44 -6.53 7.16 0.62
CA GLY A 44 -6.78 7.85 -0.64
C GLY A 44 -6.54 6.97 -1.86
N TRP A 45 -6.70 7.58 -3.02
CA TRP A 45 -6.29 7.04 -4.31
C TRP A 45 -5.90 8.20 -5.23
N GLY A 46 -5.21 7.89 -6.31
CA GLY A 46 -4.79 8.89 -7.29
C GLY A 46 -4.30 8.25 -8.58
N VAL A 47 -3.63 9.06 -9.40
CA VAL A 47 -2.97 8.62 -10.62
C VAL A 47 -1.58 9.27 -10.67
N GLU A 48 -0.54 8.45 -10.77
CA GLU A 48 0.85 8.89 -10.97
C GLU A 48 1.34 8.29 -12.30
N ASN A 49 1.86 9.12 -13.22
CA ASN A 49 2.37 8.64 -14.52
C ASN A 49 1.39 7.74 -15.30
N LYS A 50 0.08 8.06 -15.26
CA LYS A 50 -1.03 7.28 -15.85
C LYS A 50 -1.30 5.94 -15.15
N VAL A 51 -0.65 5.65 -14.02
CA VAL A 51 -0.87 4.46 -13.20
C VAL A 51 -1.79 4.83 -12.02
N PRO A 52 -2.99 4.24 -11.91
CA PRO A 52 -3.85 4.43 -10.75
C PRO A 52 -3.24 3.76 -9.51
N TYR A 53 -3.34 4.40 -8.36
CA TYR A 53 -2.79 3.88 -7.09
C TYR A 53 -3.73 4.07 -5.91
N TRP A 54 -3.52 3.26 -4.88
CA TRP A 54 -4.08 3.45 -3.54
C TRP A 54 -3.04 4.09 -2.63
N LEU A 55 -3.45 5.09 -1.84
CA LEU A 55 -2.60 5.71 -0.83
C LEU A 55 -2.91 5.11 0.54
N VAL A 56 -1.90 4.48 1.14
CA VAL A 56 -2.03 3.75 2.40
C VAL A 56 -1.07 4.29 3.46
N VAL A 57 -1.47 4.23 4.72
CA VAL A 57 -0.60 4.46 5.87
C VAL A 57 -0.17 3.12 6.42
N ASN A 58 1.14 2.85 6.38
CA ASN A 58 1.75 1.65 6.94
C ASN A 58 2.09 1.83 8.44
N SER A 59 2.40 0.73 9.12
CA SER A 59 2.71 0.65 10.55
C SER A 59 4.17 0.32 10.86
N TRP A 60 5.09 0.47 9.89
CA TRP A 60 6.52 0.14 10.01
C TRP A 60 7.43 1.35 10.32
N GLY A 61 6.89 2.39 10.95
CA GLY A 61 7.61 3.61 11.28
C GLY A 61 7.74 4.60 10.11
N THR A 62 8.25 5.79 10.39
CA THR A 62 8.32 6.91 9.43
C THR A 62 9.54 6.86 8.51
N THR A 63 10.46 5.91 8.73
CA THR A 63 11.66 5.71 7.91
C THR A 63 11.46 4.67 6.80
N TRP A 64 10.31 3.99 6.82
CA TRP A 64 9.94 3.02 5.80
C TRP A 64 9.09 3.67 4.71
N GLY A 65 9.32 3.21 3.49
CA GLY A 65 8.70 3.74 2.28
C GLY A 65 9.28 5.07 1.81
#